data_AF-A0A353WER2-F1
#
_entry.id   AF-A0A353WER2-F1
#
_cell.length_a   1.000
_cell.length_b   1.000
_cell.length_c   1.000
_cell.angle_alpha   90.00
_cell.angle_beta   90.00
_cell.angle_gamma   90.00
#
_symmetry.space_group_name_H-M   'P 1'
#
loop_
_entity.id
_entity.type
_entity.pdbx_description
1 polymer ?
#
loop_
_entity_poly.entity_id
_entity_poly.type
_entity_poly.pdbx_seq_one_letter_code
_entity_poly.pdbx_strand_id
1 'polypeptide(L)'
;MVERLQSEGHQVEQEPMIIIKRSTEAPSEVKANPFYDAEIWGRAQTPEEVYLPESDEAISFALAAHEIGHLVKEGERIDASLDNYEATRAEEERAWQKGWPYMARYLTEYYTDHPEAASEIIEKYGAIRELMMKTVEISRSMYLPEGSLDGLTSEEQEFKLRQQREKFMAEHGSEIMDIFTEIKSNKSGQLVNWERYVAVTKKAIADIIQDNERIKEA
;
A
#
# COMPACT_ATOMS: atom_id res chain seq x y z
N MET A 1 16.10 17.35 -57.27
CA MET A 1 14.95 17.77 -56.47
C MET A 1 14.27 16.51 -55.98
N VAL A 2 14.65 16.04 -54.79
CA VAL A 2 14.01 14.92 -54.10
C VAL A 2 13.89 15.37 -52.65
N GLU A 3 12.68 15.76 -52.27
CA GLU A 3 12.32 16.07 -50.89
C GLU A 3 12.43 14.79 -50.06
N ARG A 4 13.32 14.81 -49.06
CA ARG A 4 13.29 13.83 -47.97
C ARG A 4 12.44 14.43 -46.86
N LEU A 5 11.16 14.09 -46.88
CA LEU A 5 10.35 14.03 -45.67
C LEU A 5 10.72 12.74 -44.96
N GLN A 6 11.49 12.84 -43.87
CA GLN A 6 11.54 11.79 -42.87
C GLN A 6 10.83 12.31 -41.63
N SER A 7 9.67 11.69 -41.42
CA SER A 7 8.77 11.80 -40.30
C SER A 7 9.50 11.71 -38.97
N GLU A 8 9.32 12.73 -38.13
CA GLU A 8 9.57 12.67 -36.71
C GLU A 8 8.69 11.57 -36.12
N GLY A 9 9.32 10.48 -35.68
CA GLY A 9 8.64 9.43 -34.92
C GLY A 9 8.20 10.00 -33.58
N HIS A 10 6.94 10.41 -33.50
CA HIS A 10 6.27 10.53 -32.21
C HIS A 10 6.20 9.12 -31.61
N GLN A 11 7.10 8.81 -30.68
CA GLN A 11 6.83 7.77 -29.70
C GLN A 11 5.61 8.25 -28.92
N VAL A 12 4.46 7.64 -29.20
CA VAL A 12 3.32 7.75 -28.30
C VAL A 12 3.75 7.00 -27.05
N GLU A 13 4.20 7.73 -26.03
CA GLU A 13 4.32 7.20 -24.68
C GLU A 13 2.98 6.56 -24.34
N GLN A 14 2.97 5.24 -24.20
CA GLN A 14 1.78 4.55 -23.72
C GLN A 14 1.61 4.96 -22.26
N GLU A 15 0.43 5.51 -21.93
CA GLU A 15 0.09 5.77 -20.53
C GLU A 15 0.32 4.50 -19.70
N PRO A 16 0.89 4.63 -18.50
CA PRO A 16 1.19 3.47 -17.66
C PRO A 16 -0.08 2.67 -17.36
N MET A 17 0.02 1.35 -17.47
CA MET A 17 -1.12 0.47 -17.25
C MET A 17 -1.39 0.32 -15.75
N ILE A 18 -2.35 1.07 -15.23
CA ILE A 18 -2.72 0.99 -13.81
C ILE A 18 -3.89 0.01 -13.61
N ILE A 19 -3.67 -1.06 -12.84
CA ILE A 19 -4.66 -2.11 -12.53
C ILE A 19 -4.86 -2.20 -11.02
N ILE A 20 -6.08 -1.88 -10.57
CA ILE A 20 -6.50 -1.99 -9.17
C ILE A 20 -7.54 -3.10 -9.06
N LYS A 21 -7.27 -4.07 -8.20
CA LYS A 21 -8.14 -5.21 -7.86
C LYS A 21 -8.63 -5.08 -6.43
N ARG A 22 -9.73 -5.75 -6.10
CA ARG A 22 -10.20 -5.82 -4.71
C ARG A 22 -9.31 -6.72 -3.89
N SER A 23 -9.20 -6.44 -2.59
CA SER A 23 -8.56 -7.34 -1.63
C SER A 23 -9.18 -8.73 -1.64
N THR A 24 -10.49 -8.83 -1.82
CA THR A 24 -11.21 -10.12 -1.96
C THR A 24 -10.77 -10.94 -3.18
N GLU A 25 -10.13 -10.32 -4.17
CA GLU A 25 -9.57 -10.97 -5.37
C GLU A 25 -8.11 -11.41 -5.17
N ALA A 26 -7.55 -11.25 -3.96
CA ALA A 26 -6.20 -11.71 -3.64
C ALA A 26 -6.02 -13.21 -3.92
N PRO A 27 -4.81 -13.65 -4.33
CA PRO A 27 -4.48 -15.06 -4.50
C PRO A 27 -4.70 -15.88 -3.22
N SER A 28 -4.94 -17.19 -3.37
CA SER A 28 -5.23 -18.10 -2.24
C SER A 28 -4.12 -18.16 -1.19
N GLU A 29 -2.88 -18.07 -1.64
CA GLU A 29 -1.67 -18.08 -0.81
C GLU A 29 -1.57 -16.84 0.09
N VAL A 30 -2.06 -15.70 -0.40
CA VAL A 30 -2.18 -14.47 0.41
C VAL A 30 -3.26 -14.67 1.47
N LYS A 31 -4.41 -15.22 1.08
CA LYS A 31 -5.55 -15.47 1.98
C LYS A 31 -5.26 -16.52 3.06
N ALA A 32 -4.25 -17.36 2.86
CA ALA A 32 -3.79 -18.32 3.86
C ALA A 32 -2.99 -17.67 5.00
N ASN A 33 -2.59 -16.40 4.86
CA ASN A 33 -1.92 -15.66 5.92
C ASN A 33 -2.91 -15.37 7.06
N PRO A 34 -2.59 -15.70 8.33
CA PRO A 34 -3.48 -15.41 9.47
C PRO A 34 -3.74 -13.92 9.71
N PHE A 35 -2.94 -13.01 9.14
CA PHE A 35 -3.17 -11.56 9.18
C PHE A 35 -4.01 -11.04 8.01
N TYR A 36 -4.39 -11.89 7.06
CA TYR A 36 -5.22 -11.46 5.95
C TYR A 36 -6.64 -11.17 6.43
N ASP A 37 -7.09 -9.95 6.17
CA ASP A 37 -8.45 -9.50 6.38
C ASP A 37 -8.83 -8.58 5.23
N ALA A 38 -9.83 -8.97 4.44
CA ALA A 38 -10.17 -8.28 3.20
C ALA A 38 -10.63 -6.83 3.40
N GLU A 39 -11.03 -6.44 4.63
CA GLU A 39 -11.41 -5.07 4.95
C GLU A 39 -10.20 -4.15 5.18
N ILE A 40 -9.05 -4.71 5.53
CA ILE A 40 -7.85 -3.97 5.99
C ILE A 40 -6.54 -4.50 5.37
N TRP A 41 -6.63 -5.35 4.35
CA TRP A 41 -5.48 -5.83 3.61
C TRP A 41 -5.36 -5.04 2.30
N GLY A 42 -4.15 -4.62 1.98
CA GLY A 42 -3.77 -4.03 0.71
C GLY A 42 -2.44 -4.59 0.24
N ARG A 43 -2.09 -4.30 -1.01
CA ARG A 43 -0.75 -4.51 -1.55
C ARG A 43 -0.56 -3.68 -2.81
N ALA A 44 0.53 -2.92 -2.92
CA ALA A 44 0.98 -2.36 -4.19
C ALA A 44 2.47 -2.63 -4.43
N GLN A 45 2.76 -3.55 -5.35
CA GLN A 45 4.15 -3.83 -5.77
C GLN A 45 4.52 -3.06 -7.03
N THR A 46 3.60 -3.01 -7.98
CA THR A 46 3.70 -2.23 -9.22
C THR A 46 2.35 -1.60 -9.53
N PRO A 47 2.30 -0.58 -10.42
CA PRO A 47 1.02 -0.01 -10.88
C PRO A 47 0.05 -1.04 -11.50
N GLU A 48 0.55 -2.14 -12.05
CA GLU A 48 -0.20 -3.25 -12.65
C GLU A 48 -0.67 -4.30 -11.63
N GLU A 49 -0.16 -4.24 -10.40
CA GLU A 49 -0.46 -5.21 -9.34
C GLU A 49 -0.79 -4.50 -8.02
N VAL A 50 -1.93 -3.80 -8.02
CA VAL A 50 -2.48 -3.13 -6.84
C VAL A 50 -3.73 -3.85 -6.35
N TYR A 51 -3.78 -4.15 -5.06
CA TYR A 51 -4.93 -4.71 -4.36
C TYR A 51 -5.35 -3.77 -3.24
N LEU A 52 -6.63 -3.39 -3.22
CA LEU A 52 -7.18 -2.46 -2.24
C LEU A 52 -8.51 -2.94 -1.66
N PRO A 53 -8.79 -2.62 -0.38
CA PRO A 53 -10.04 -3.03 0.24
C PRO A 53 -11.22 -2.24 -0.36
N GLU A 54 -12.27 -2.97 -0.74
CA GLU A 54 -13.59 -2.39 -1.03
C GLU A 54 -14.40 -2.43 0.26
N SER A 55 -14.03 -1.57 1.21
CA SER A 55 -14.54 -1.58 2.58
C SER A 55 -15.20 -0.24 2.91
N ASP A 56 -15.22 0.11 4.18
CA ASP A 56 -15.53 1.45 4.66
C ASP A 56 -14.60 2.49 4.02
N GLU A 57 -15.12 3.68 3.72
CA GLU A 57 -14.38 4.73 3.04
C GLU A 57 -13.13 5.16 3.81
N ALA A 58 -13.21 5.34 5.13
CA ALA A 58 -12.07 5.77 5.92
C ALA A 58 -10.93 4.75 5.85
N ILE A 59 -11.28 3.47 5.99
CA ILE A 59 -10.31 2.37 5.90
C ILE A 59 -9.75 2.26 4.48
N SER A 60 -10.61 2.34 3.47
CA SER A 60 -10.21 2.16 2.07
C SER A 60 -9.29 3.29 1.58
N PHE A 61 -9.58 4.54 1.92
CA PHE A 61 -8.71 5.66 1.59
C PHE A 61 -7.39 5.62 2.37
N ALA A 62 -7.43 5.25 3.66
CA ALA A 62 -6.21 5.13 4.45
C ALA A 62 -5.29 4.05 3.88
N LEU A 63 -5.81 2.87 3.56
CA LEU A 63 -4.98 1.80 3.02
C LEU A 63 -4.54 2.08 1.59
N ALA A 64 -5.38 2.68 0.74
CA ALA A 64 -4.90 3.16 -0.56
C ALA A 64 -3.70 4.08 -0.42
N ALA A 65 -3.77 5.06 0.48
CA ALA A 65 -2.68 5.99 0.72
C ALA A 65 -1.40 5.28 1.16
N HIS A 66 -1.49 4.31 2.06
CA HIS A 66 -0.34 3.50 2.45
C HIS A 66 0.24 2.71 1.28
N GLU A 67 -0.59 1.90 0.61
CA GLU A 67 -0.13 0.99 -0.44
C GLU A 67 0.50 1.74 -1.62
N ILE A 68 -0.16 2.78 -2.14
CA ILE A 68 0.43 3.55 -3.24
C ILE A 68 1.67 4.31 -2.79
N GLY A 69 1.83 4.57 -1.49
CA GLY A 69 3.04 5.15 -0.91
C GLY A 69 4.29 4.30 -1.19
N HIS A 70 4.16 2.97 -1.23
CA HIS A 70 5.25 2.08 -1.64
C HIS A 70 5.66 2.24 -3.10
N LEU A 71 4.81 2.81 -3.95
CA LEU A 71 5.16 3.11 -5.34
C LEU A 71 6.04 4.38 -5.48
N VAL A 72 6.13 5.22 -4.45
CA VAL A 72 6.95 6.45 -4.46
C VAL A 72 8.43 6.10 -4.29
N LYS A 73 9.29 6.48 -5.23
CA LYS A 73 10.73 6.16 -5.21
C LYS A 73 11.58 7.09 -4.36
N GLU A 74 11.10 8.30 -4.11
CA GLU A 74 11.82 9.25 -3.25
C GLU A 74 11.96 8.71 -1.82
N GLY A 75 13.21 8.47 -1.41
CA GLY A 75 13.54 7.99 -0.06
C GLY A 75 13.21 6.52 0.21
N GLU A 76 12.88 5.73 -0.82
CA GLU A 76 12.59 4.29 -0.71
C GLU A 76 13.74 3.53 -0.02
N ARG A 77 13.39 2.64 0.92
CA ARG A 77 14.33 1.74 1.60
C ARG A 77 14.42 0.40 0.89
N ILE A 78 15.38 0.26 -0.02
CA ILE A 78 15.63 -0.99 -0.74
C ILE A 78 16.19 -2.11 0.15
N ASP A 79 16.61 -1.78 1.37
CA ASP A 79 17.10 -2.69 2.40
C ASP A 79 16.00 -3.16 3.37
N ALA A 80 14.74 -2.76 3.14
CA ALA A 80 13.60 -3.27 3.90
C ALA A 80 13.35 -4.76 3.59
N SER A 81 13.41 -5.61 4.61
CA SER A 81 13.28 -7.06 4.50
C SER A 81 12.81 -7.69 5.82
N LEU A 82 12.38 -8.96 5.78
CA LEU A 82 11.94 -9.69 6.98
C LEU A 82 13.07 -10.02 7.98
N ASP A 83 14.31 -9.68 7.65
CA ASP A 83 15.45 -9.71 8.55
C ASP A 83 16.04 -8.32 8.85
N ASN A 84 15.40 -7.24 8.41
CA ASN A 84 15.80 -5.87 8.75
C ASN A 84 14.61 -5.04 9.25
N TYR A 85 14.24 -5.27 10.51
CA TYR A 85 13.11 -4.59 11.15
C TYR A 85 13.18 -3.06 11.06
N GLU A 86 14.34 -2.46 11.33
CA GLU A 86 14.44 -1.00 11.38
C GLU A 86 14.28 -0.38 9.98
N ALA A 87 14.78 -1.04 8.93
CA ALA A 87 14.56 -0.61 7.56
C ALA A 87 13.09 -0.78 7.15
N THR A 88 12.48 -1.93 7.46
CA THR A 88 11.06 -2.17 7.15
C THR A 88 10.15 -1.19 7.88
N ARG A 89 10.34 -1.00 9.19
CA ARG A 89 9.59 -0.01 9.98
C ARG A 89 9.68 1.40 9.38
N ALA A 90 10.88 1.80 8.95
CA ALA A 90 11.07 3.11 8.31
C ALA A 90 10.38 3.20 6.95
N GLU A 91 10.34 2.12 6.17
CA GLU A 91 9.63 2.04 4.89
C GLU A 91 8.12 2.10 5.07
N GLU A 92 7.56 1.36 6.02
CA GLU A 92 6.13 1.39 6.36
C GLU A 92 5.69 2.82 6.72
N GLU A 93 6.43 3.46 7.62
CA GLU A 93 6.19 4.85 8.02
C GLU A 93 6.31 5.82 6.83
N ARG A 94 7.32 5.64 5.97
CA ARG A 94 7.52 6.45 4.77
C ARG A 94 6.36 6.30 3.80
N ALA A 95 5.87 5.09 3.57
CA ALA A 95 4.76 4.83 2.66
C ALA A 95 3.49 5.58 3.10
N TRP A 96 3.17 5.55 4.39
CA TRP A 96 2.10 6.37 4.97
C TRP A 96 2.28 7.87 4.69
N GLN A 97 3.47 8.40 4.96
CA GLN A 97 3.77 9.83 4.78
C GLN A 97 3.75 10.28 3.32
N LYS A 98 4.25 9.44 2.41
CA LYS A 98 4.43 9.79 1.00
C LYS A 98 3.15 9.57 0.18
N GLY A 99 2.36 8.54 0.47
CA GLY A 99 1.17 8.25 -0.33
C GLY A 99 -0.06 9.09 0.01
N TRP A 100 -0.22 9.52 1.27
CA TRP A 100 -1.36 10.36 1.67
C TRP A 100 -1.49 11.68 0.89
N PRO A 101 -0.41 12.47 0.69
CA PRO A 101 -0.49 13.68 -0.14
C PRO A 101 -1.04 13.45 -1.55
N TYR A 102 -0.79 12.29 -2.16
CA TYR A 102 -1.34 11.97 -3.49
C TYR A 102 -2.83 11.66 -3.41
N MET A 103 -3.26 10.82 -2.46
CA MET A 103 -4.69 10.53 -2.28
C MET A 103 -5.49 11.77 -1.90
N ALA A 104 -4.95 12.61 -1.00
CA ALA A 104 -5.62 13.80 -0.51
C ALA A 104 -5.98 14.80 -1.63
N ARG A 105 -5.18 14.88 -2.71
CA ARG A 105 -5.45 15.75 -3.88
C ARG A 105 -6.80 15.46 -4.54
N TYR A 106 -7.26 14.22 -4.47
CA TYR A 106 -8.46 13.76 -5.18
C TYR A 106 -9.65 13.50 -4.26
N LEU A 107 -9.54 13.74 -2.95
CA LEU A 107 -10.66 13.59 -2.01
C LEU A 107 -11.84 14.48 -2.41
N THR A 108 -11.60 15.74 -2.76
CA THR A 108 -12.69 16.66 -3.17
C THR A 108 -13.37 16.21 -4.46
N GLU A 109 -12.65 15.54 -5.36
CA GLU A 109 -13.24 14.98 -6.57
C GLU A 109 -14.16 13.80 -6.23
N TYR A 110 -13.70 12.89 -5.37
CA TYR A 110 -14.51 11.75 -4.92
C TYR A 110 -15.77 12.22 -4.15
N TYR A 111 -15.60 13.18 -3.24
CA TYR A 111 -16.64 13.75 -2.39
C TYR A 111 -17.34 14.97 -3.00
N THR A 112 -17.43 15.07 -4.33
CA THR A 112 -18.07 16.21 -5.01
C THR A 112 -19.48 16.47 -4.50
N ASP A 113 -20.24 15.41 -4.20
CA ASP A 113 -21.62 15.48 -3.73
C ASP A 113 -21.74 15.75 -2.20
N HIS A 114 -20.67 15.48 -1.44
CA HIS A 114 -20.62 15.53 0.03
C HIS A 114 -19.25 16.04 0.53
N PRO A 115 -18.84 17.28 0.21
CA PRO A 115 -17.49 17.77 0.46
C PRO A 115 -17.09 17.78 1.96
N GLU A 116 -18.06 17.84 2.86
CA GLU A 116 -17.87 17.72 4.30
C GLU A 116 -17.25 16.38 4.73
N ALA A 117 -17.55 15.30 4.01
CA ALA A 117 -17.03 13.96 4.32
C ALA A 117 -15.50 13.90 4.14
N ALA A 118 -14.92 14.70 3.25
CA ALA A 118 -13.47 14.72 3.04
C ALA A 118 -12.70 15.07 4.34
N SER A 119 -13.24 15.96 5.17
CA SER A 119 -12.61 16.33 6.45
C SER A 119 -12.62 15.17 7.45
N GLU A 120 -13.72 14.43 7.52
CA GLU A 120 -13.83 13.24 8.38
C GLU A 120 -12.81 12.17 7.95
N ILE A 121 -12.65 11.94 6.64
CA ILE A 121 -11.68 10.96 6.12
C ILE A 121 -10.24 11.34 6.47
N ILE A 122 -9.91 12.64 6.45
CA ILE A 122 -8.58 13.12 6.86
C ILE A 122 -8.31 12.81 8.34
N GLU A 123 -9.28 13.05 9.22
CA GLU A 123 -9.14 12.74 10.65
C GLU A 123 -9.00 11.23 10.89
N LYS A 124 -9.84 10.43 10.23
CA LYS A 124 -9.82 8.97 10.36
C LYS A 124 -8.54 8.35 9.82
N TYR A 125 -7.97 8.90 8.74
CA TYR A 125 -6.67 8.49 8.22
C TYR A 125 -5.59 8.52 9.32
N GLY A 126 -5.54 9.60 10.11
CA GLY A 126 -4.55 9.73 11.19
C GLY A 126 -4.66 8.62 12.23
N ALA A 127 -5.89 8.34 12.69
CA ALA A 127 -6.15 7.28 13.67
C ALA A 127 -5.81 5.89 13.11
N ILE A 128 -6.21 5.59 11.86
CA ILE A 128 -5.94 4.29 11.23
C ILE A 128 -4.43 4.10 11.02
N ARG A 129 -3.71 5.13 10.56
CA ARG A 129 -2.25 5.09 10.43
C ARG A 129 -1.59 4.77 11.76
N GLU A 130 -1.97 5.44 12.84
CA GLU A 130 -1.38 5.21 14.16
C GLU A 130 -1.59 3.75 14.64
N LEU A 131 -2.79 3.22 14.43
CA LEU A 131 -3.12 1.83 14.75
C LEU A 131 -2.32 0.85 13.89
N MET A 132 -2.18 1.11 12.58
CA MET A 132 -1.37 0.28 11.69
C MET A 132 0.12 0.35 12.05
N MET A 133 0.66 1.51 12.41
CA MET A 133 2.04 1.60 12.88
C MET A 133 2.25 0.86 14.21
N LYS A 134 1.24 0.80 15.08
CA LYS A 134 1.31 -0.05 16.28
C LYS A 134 1.41 -1.54 15.93
N THR A 135 0.77 -2.02 14.86
CA THR A 135 0.96 -3.42 14.42
C THR A 135 2.38 -3.66 13.94
N VAL A 136 2.99 -2.69 13.24
CA VAL A 136 4.41 -2.72 12.85
C VAL A 136 5.32 -2.80 14.08
N GLU A 137 5.07 -1.99 15.11
CA GLU A 137 5.83 -2.04 16.37
C GLU A 137 5.74 -3.40 17.08
N ILE A 138 4.52 -3.94 17.22
CA ILE A 138 4.30 -5.26 17.83
C ILE A 138 4.99 -6.36 17.02
N SER A 139 4.97 -6.25 15.69
CA SER A 139 5.56 -7.24 14.78
C SER A 139 7.09 -7.37 14.90
N ARG A 140 7.79 -6.52 15.66
CA ARG A 140 9.25 -6.54 15.80
C ARG A 140 9.83 -7.92 16.11
N SER A 141 9.18 -8.69 16.98
CA SER A 141 9.67 -10.03 17.37
C SER A 141 9.53 -11.09 16.26
N MET A 142 8.76 -10.81 15.21
CA MET A 142 8.63 -11.64 14.01
C MET A 142 9.87 -11.54 13.11
N TYR A 143 10.61 -10.42 13.17
CA TYR A 143 11.75 -10.18 12.31
C TYR A 143 12.97 -10.94 12.79
N LEU A 144 13.71 -11.46 11.83
CA LEU A 144 14.96 -12.16 12.10
C LEU A 144 16.12 -11.16 12.26
N PRO A 145 17.25 -11.57 12.86
CA PRO A 145 18.47 -10.76 12.84
C PRO A 145 18.95 -10.51 11.41
N GLU A 146 19.49 -9.32 11.16
CA GLU A 146 19.98 -8.88 9.84
C GLU A 146 21.01 -9.83 9.23
N GLY A 147 20.83 -10.14 7.95
CA GLY A 147 21.66 -11.07 7.18
C GLY A 147 21.42 -12.53 7.51
N SER A 148 20.44 -12.87 8.37
CA SER A 148 20.18 -14.26 8.74
C SER A 148 19.46 -15.07 7.66
N LEU A 149 19.03 -14.42 6.58
CA LEU A 149 18.52 -15.06 5.38
C LEU A 149 19.59 -15.21 4.29
N ASP A 150 20.76 -14.58 4.47
CA ASP A 150 21.84 -14.61 3.49
C ASP A 150 22.37 -16.03 3.29
N GLY A 151 22.55 -16.41 2.02
CA GLY A 151 23.07 -17.71 1.64
C GLY A 151 22.07 -18.88 1.78
N LEU A 152 20.84 -18.63 2.23
CA LEU A 152 19.75 -19.61 2.20
C LEU A 152 19.09 -19.65 0.81
N THR A 153 18.62 -20.83 0.42
CA THR A 153 17.73 -21.00 -0.73
C THR A 153 16.33 -20.43 -0.44
N SER A 154 15.54 -20.16 -1.48
CA SER A 154 14.16 -19.66 -1.32
C SER A 154 13.29 -20.57 -0.44
N GLU A 155 13.40 -21.90 -0.59
CA GLU A 155 12.63 -22.85 0.23
C GLU A 155 13.04 -22.78 1.71
N GLU A 156 14.33 -22.65 2.00
CA GLU A 156 14.85 -22.52 3.37
C GLU A 156 14.41 -21.19 4.01
N GLN A 157 14.44 -20.11 3.25
CA GLN A 157 13.92 -18.81 3.70
C GLN A 157 12.43 -18.90 4.02
N GLU A 158 11.62 -19.43 3.11
CA GLU A 158 10.18 -19.58 3.31
C GLU A 158 9.85 -20.43 4.55
N PHE A 159 10.56 -21.55 4.74
CA PHE A 159 10.38 -22.41 5.90
C PHE A 159 10.68 -21.67 7.20
N LYS A 160 11.83 -20.96 7.27
CA LYS A 160 12.25 -20.20 8.44
C LYS A 160 11.28 -19.06 8.76
N LEU A 161 10.84 -18.33 7.74
CA LEU A 161 9.87 -17.24 7.87
C LEU A 161 8.51 -17.74 8.34
N ARG A 162 8.06 -18.90 7.85
CA ARG A 162 6.81 -19.52 8.30
C ARG A 162 6.86 -19.85 9.79
N GLN A 163 7.95 -20.46 10.26
CA GLN A 163 8.13 -20.76 11.68
C GLN A 163 8.11 -19.50 12.55
N GLN A 164 8.72 -18.40 12.10
CA GLN A 164 8.66 -17.13 12.83
C GLN A 164 7.26 -16.55 12.89
N ARG A 165 6.51 -16.58 11.77
CA ARG A 165 5.12 -16.12 11.73
C ARG A 165 4.24 -16.94 12.66
N GLU A 166 4.38 -18.27 12.66
CA GLU A 166 3.63 -19.17 13.54
C GLU A 166 3.91 -18.88 15.02
N LYS A 167 5.20 -18.69 15.37
CA LYS A 167 5.59 -18.33 16.73
C LYS A 167 5.02 -16.96 17.14
N PHE A 168 5.21 -15.95 16.29
CA PHE A 168 4.69 -14.60 16.53
C PHE A 168 3.16 -14.61 16.70
N MET A 169 2.44 -15.36 15.88
CA MET A 169 0.99 -15.52 15.99
C MET A 169 0.56 -16.13 17.34
N ALA A 170 1.30 -17.12 17.83
CA ALA A 170 1.01 -17.74 19.12
C ALA A 170 1.23 -16.78 20.30
N GLU A 171 2.17 -15.85 20.18
CA GLU A 171 2.56 -14.92 21.24
C GLU A 171 1.76 -13.61 21.22
N HIS A 172 1.53 -13.04 20.03
CA HIS A 172 1.00 -11.69 19.84
C HIS A 172 -0.22 -11.60 18.91
N GLY A 173 -0.71 -12.74 18.38
CA GLY A 173 -1.80 -12.74 17.41
C GLY A 173 -3.07 -12.06 17.92
N SER A 174 -3.43 -12.23 19.20
CA SER A 174 -4.59 -11.56 19.79
C SER A 174 -4.44 -10.04 19.84
N GLU A 175 -3.25 -9.53 20.15
CA GLU A 175 -2.99 -8.09 20.21
C GLU A 175 -3.17 -7.43 18.84
N ILE A 176 -2.74 -8.12 17.77
CA ILE A 176 -2.95 -7.66 16.39
C ILE A 176 -4.43 -7.66 16.02
N MET A 177 -5.17 -8.72 16.39
CA MET A 177 -6.61 -8.80 16.10
C MET A 177 -7.43 -7.76 16.88
N ASP A 178 -7.01 -7.42 18.09
CA ASP A 178 -7.61 -6.32 18.86
C ASP A 178 -7.40 -4.97 18.15
N ILE A 179 -6.21 -4.72 17.60
CA ILE A 179 -5.95 -3.51 16.80
C ILE A 179 -6.79 -3.51 15.53
N PHE A 180 -6.92 -4.64 14.83
CA PHE A 180 -7.78 -4.74 13.65
C PHE A 180 -9.24 -4.46 13.98
N THR A 181 -9.69 -4.89 15.15
CA THR A 181 -11.02 -4.58 15.68
C THR A 181 -11.17 -3.08 15.97
N GLU A 182 -10.14 -2.46 16.54
CA GLU A 182 -10.10 -1.01 16.80
C GLU A 182 -10.12 -0.20 15.50
N ILE A 183 -9.38 -0.61 14.46
CA ILE A 183 -9.44 -0.01 13.12
C ILE A 183 -10.87 -0.10 12.56
N LYS A 184 -11.50 -1.28 12.65
CA LYS A 184 -12.90 -1.47 12.20
C LYS A 184 -13.92 -0.71 13.02
N SER A 185 -13.58 -0.23 14.21
CA SER A 185 -14.43 0.68 14.99
C SER A 185 -14.31 2.13 14.53
N ASN A 186 -13.23 2.48 13.80
CA ASN A 186 -12.98 3.79 13.20
C ASN A 186 -13.58 3.92 11.79
N LYS A 187 -14.71 3.26 11.52
CA LYS A 187 -15.44 3.37 10.24
C LYS A 187 -16.12 4.74 10.11
N SER A 188 -16.19 5.29 8.89
CA SER A 188 -17.08 6.43 8.56
C SER A 188 -18.54 6.00 8.45
N GLY A 189 -18.80 4.70 8.30
CA GLY A 189 -20.13 4.13 8.16
C GLY A 189 -20.64 4.09 6.72
N GLN A 190 -19.78 4.42 5.74
CA GLN A 190 -20.10 4.37 4.31
C GLN A 190 -19.13 3.44 3.60
N LEU A 191 -19.64 2.62 2.68
CA LEU A 191 -18.80 1.82 1.79
C LEU A 191 -18.30 2.69 0.65
N VAL A 192 -17.09 2.42 0.16
CA VAL A 192 -16.59 3.08 -1.04
C VAL A 192 -17.49 2.82 -2.25
N ASN A 193 -17.73 3.86 -3.04
CA ASN A 193 -18.11 3.67 -4.43
C ASN A 193 -16.87 3.19 -5.20
N TRP A 194 -16.79 1.89 -5.45
CA TRP A 194 -15.61 1.27 -6.05
C TRP A 194 -15.15 1.92 -7.35
N GLU A 195 -16.07 2.28 -8.25
CA GLU A 195 -15.71 2.90 -9.53
C GLU A 195 -15.06 4.27 -9.33
N ARG A 196 -15.67 5.13 -8.49
CA ARG A 196 -15.11 6.45 -8.17
C ARG A 196 -13.80 6.34 -7.40
N TYR A 197 -13.73 5.42 -6.44
CA TYR A 197 -12.54 5.16 -5.62
C TYR A 197 -11.36 4.70 -6.46
N VAL A 198 -11.58 3.73 -7.37
CA VAL A 198 -10.57 3.29 -8.33
C VAL A 198 -10.16 4.44 -9.25
N ALA A 199 -11.10 5.24 -9.75
CA ALA A 199 -10.78 6.36 -10.64
C ALA A 199 -9.84 7.39 -10.00
N VAL A 200 -10.13 7.82 -8.76
CA VAL A 200 -9.26 8.79 -8.06
C VAL A 200 -7.93 8.16 -7.65
N THR A 201 -7.91 6.88 -7.28
CA THR A 201 -6.68 6.18 -6.92
C THR A 201 -5.76 6.00 -8.13
N LYS A 202 -6.32 5.73 -9.32
CA LYS A 202 -5.53 5.68 -10.57
C LYS A 202 -4.87 7.01 -10.89
N LYS A 203 -5.56 8.13 -10.66
CA LYS A 203 -4.97 9.47 -10.82
C LYS A 203 -3.81 9.69 -9.85
N ALA A 204 -3.98 9.31 -8.58
CA ALA A 204 -2.91 9.37 -7.59
C ALA A 204 -1.68 8.53 -8.00
N ILE A 205 -1.89 7.31 -8.50
CA ILE A 205 -0.79 6.46 -9.00
C ILE A 205 -0.13 7.08 -10.24
N ALA A 206 -0.89 7.66 -11.16
CA ALA A 206 -0.35 8.32 -12.35
C ALA A 206 0.56 9.51 -11.97
N ASP A 207 0.14 10.33 -11.00
CA ASP A 207 0.95 11.42 -10.45
C ASP A 207 2.27 10.89 -9.84
N ILE A 208 2.21 9.78 -9.09
CA ILE A 208 3.41 9.13 -8.51
C ILE A 208 4.37 8.67 -9.61
N ILE A 209 3.86 8.05 -10.67
CA ILE A 209 4.69 7.58 -11.79
C ILE A 209 5.39 8.77 -12.45
N GLN A 210 4.66 9.85 -12.72
CA GLN A 210 5.22 11.06 -13.31
C GLN A 210 6.31 11.68 -12.42
N ASP A 211 6.09 11.76 -11.11
CA ASP A 211 7.08 12.31 -10.19
C ASP A 211 8.32 11.41 -10.08
N ASN A 212 8.15 10.08 -10.10
CA ASN A 212 9.24 9.13 -10.12
C ASN A 212 10.09 9.24 -11.40
N GLU A 213 9.48 9.52 -12.55
CA GLU A 213 10.19 9.77 -13.82
C GLU A 213 11.03 11.04 -13.74
N ARG A 214 10.46 12.14 -13.20
CA ARG A 214 11.20 13.39 -12.99
C ARG A 214 12.43 13.22 -12.11
N ILE A 215 12.35 12.37 -11.08
CA ILE A 215 13.49 12.07 -10.19
C ILE A 215 14.60 11.31 -10.95
N LYS A 216 14.27 10.43 -11.89
CA LYS A 216 15.26 9.68 -12.68
C LYS A 216 16.04 10.58 -13.65
N GLU A 217 15.44 11.70 -14.07
CA GLU A 217 16.04 12.65 -15.02
C GLU A 217 16.88 13.74 -14.33
N ALA A 218 16.78 13.87 -13.00
CA ALA A 218 17.49 14.87 -12.19
C ALA A 218 18.84 14.37 -11.66
#